data_AF-A0A925WYP5-F1
#
_entry.id   AF-A0A925WYP5-F1
#
_cell.length_a   1.000
_cell.length_b   1.000
_cell.length_c   1.000
_cell.angle_alpha   90.00
_cell.angle_beta   90.00
_cell.angle_gamma   90.00
#
_symmetry.space_group_name_H-M   'P 1'
#
loop_
_entity.id
_entity.type
_entity.pdbx_description
1 polymer ?
#
loop_
_entity_poly.entity_id
_entity_poly.type
_entity_poly.pdbx_seq_one_letter_code
_entity_poly.pdbx_strand_id
1 'polypeptide(L)'
;MSWEAFRLTSKSPSELYAVMSPAGVDGLIRQALQECWTSLPETDRTFAAWKRRAENTFARNRRVWSAIKKPTPAAFFDNLAPFPSDGHLRQAMVMCWMMMPRAGGRDFKFVVKTMDQIFQRNLQAWETDNRTFTHTPAKRAAVAKKKPVKRATKKTVKSTKKSTRKMLRKKMSRR
;
A
#
# COMPACT_ATOMS: atom_id res chain seq x y z
N MET A 1 0.29 -10.65 -22.84
CA MET A 1 -0.32 -9.57 -23.64
C MET A 1 0.34 -9.57 -24.99
N SER A 2 -0.47 -9.77 -26.02
CA SER A 2 -0.17 -9.18 -27.32
C SER A 2 -0.33 -7.66 -27.19
N TRP A 3 0.43 -6.94 -27.99
CA TRP A 3 0.46 -5.48 -28.16
C TRP A 3 -0.94 -4.82 -28.29
N GLU A 4 -1.91 -5.58 -28.80
CA GLU A 4 -3.29 -5.19 -29.09
C GLU A 4 -4.10 -4.69 -27.88
N ALA A 5 -4.02 -5.35 -26.71
CA ALA A 5 -4.82 -4.96 -25.55
C ALA A 5 -4.38 -3.62 -24.91
N PHE A 6 -3.18 -3.14 -25.24
CA PHE A 6 -2.62 -1.87 -24.77
C PHE A 6 -2.89 -0.69 -25.70
N ARG A 7 -3.08 -0.94 -27.00
CA ARG A 7 -3.47 0.09 -27.98
C ARG A 7 -4.80 0.75 -27.63
N LEU A 8 -5.69 0.00 -26.96
CA LEU A 8 -6.96 0.51 -26.44
C LEU A 8 -6.81 1.57 -25.33
N THR A 9 -5.59 1.82 -24.83
CA THR A 9 -5.35 2.81 -23.76
C THR A 9 -4.72 4.12 -24.23
N SER A 10 -4.56 4.33 -25.55
CA SER A 10 -4.16 5.60 -26.19
C SER A 10 -2.86 6.26 -25.73
N LYS A 11 -1.95 5.54 -25.06
CA LYS A 11 -0.68 6.09 -24.52
C LYS A 11 0.52 5.81 -25.41
N SER A 12 1.48 6.74 -25.42
CA SER A 12 2.74 6.65 -26.17
C SER A 12 3.76 5.69 -25.50
N PRO A 13 4.71 5.09 -26.25
CA PRO A 13 5.65 4.10 -25.70
C PRO A 13 6.50 4.57 -24.51
N SER A 14 6.84 5.85 -24.42
CA SER A 14 7.56 6.44 -23.28
C SER A 14 6.67 6.58 -22.03
N GLU A 15 5.40 6.96 -22.20
CA GLU A 15 4.40 6.92 -21.13
C GLU A 15 4.17 5.48 -20.64
N LEU A 16 4.31 4.48 -21.53
CA LEU A 16 4.22 3.07 -21.15
C LEU A 16 5.31 2.68 -20.15
N TYR A 17 6.56 3.14 -20.28
CA TYR A 17 7.61 2.77 -19.33
C TYR A 17 7.40 3.40 -17.94
N ALA A 18 6.88 4.64 -17.88
CA ALA A 18 6.51 5.27 -16.62
C ALA A 18 5.36 4.52 -15.94
N VAL A 19 4.37 4.11 -16.75
CA VAL A 19 3.15 3.44 -16.30
C VAL A 19 3.40 1.96 -15.95
N MET A 20 4.24 1.23 -16.70
CA MET A 20 4.54 -0.19 -16.47
C MET A 20 5.48 -0.47 -15.29
N SER A 21 5.71 0.52 -14.43
CA SER A 21 6.44 0.38 -13.17
C SER A 21 5.46 0.26 -11.99
N PRO A 22 5.89 -0.23 -10.82
CA PRO A 22 5.06 -0.20 -9.61
C PRO A 22 4.59 1.22 -9.25
N ALA A 23 5.33 2.25 -9.68
CA ALA A 23 4.93 3.65 -9.50
C ALA A 23 3.75 4.05 -10.40
N GLY A 24 3.58 3.43 -11.58
CA GLY A 24 2.45 3.70 -12.45
C GLY A 24 1.11 3.21 -11.90
N VAL A 25 1.11 2.09 -11.17
CA VAL A 25 -0.07 1.60 -10.43
C VAL A 25 -0.45 2.59 -9.32
N ASP A 26 0.54 3.09 -8.57
CA ASP A 26 0.32 4.11 -7.54
C ASP A 26 -0.23 5.42 -8.13
N GLY A 27 0.32 5.88 -9.26
CA GLY A 27 -0.13 7.07 -9.96
C GLY A 27 -1.58 6.99 -10.42
N LEU A 28 -2.01 5.85 -10.96
CA LEU A 28 -3.41 5.63 -11.35
C LEU A 28 -4.35 5.62 -10.15
N ILE A 29 -3.93 5.06 -9.01
CA ILE A 29 -4.72 5.10 -7.77
C ILE A 29 -4.85 6.54 -7.27
N ARG A 30 -3.77 7.34 -7.31
CA ARG A 30 -3.82 8.77 -6.96
C ARG A 30 -4.77 9.55 -7.87
N GLN A 31 -4.73 9.30 -9.19
CA GLN A 31 -5.67 9.90 -10.13
C GLN A 31 -7.12 9.51 -9.79
N ALA A 32 -7.38 8.23 -9.51
CA ALA A 32 -8.72 7.79 -9.11
C ALA A 32 -9.21 8.46 -7.82
N LEU A 33 -8.33 8.62 -6.83
CA LEU A 33 -8.65 9.29 -5.56
C LEU A 33 -8.91 10.78 -5.76
N GLN A 34 -8.14 11.44 -6.63
CA GLN A 34 -8.36 12.83 -7.01
C GLN A 34 -9.71 13.00 -7.71
N GLU A 35 -10.06 12.11 -8.64
CA GLU A 35 -11.36 12.12 -9.31
C GLU A 35 -12.52 11.90 -8.32
N CYS A 36 -12.31 11.09 -7.26
CA CYS A 36 -13.31 10.95 -6.19
C CYS A 36 -13.50 12.24 -5.39
N TRP A 37 -12.47 13.09 -5.28
CA TRP A 37 -12.54 14.38 -4.59
C TRP A 37 -13.23 15.44 -5.45
N THR A 38 -12.82 15.56 -6.72
CA THR A 38 -13.34 16.56 -7.66
C THR A 38 -14.81 16.31 -8.02
N SER A 39 -15.23 15.04 -8.08
CA SER A 39 -16.61 14.66 -8.38
C SER A 39 -17.61 14.85 -7.25
N LEU A 40 -17.17 15.29 -6.06
CA LEU A 40 -18.07 15.71 -4.99
C LEU A 40 -18.52 17.17 -5.20
N PRO A 41 -19.82 17.47 -5.02
CA PRO A 41 -20.31 18.84 -4.97
C PRO A 41 -19.53 19.65 -3.94
N GLU A 42 -19.27 20.92 -4.22
CA GLU A 42 -18.47 21.77 -3.34
C GLU A 42 -19.06 21.90 -1.93
N THR A 43 -20.39 21.91 -1.83
CA THR A 43 -21.13 21.98 -0.56
C THR A 43 -20.90 20.77 0.34
N ASP A 44 -20.67 19.59 -0.26
CA ASP A 44 -20.59 18.31 0.42
C ASP A 44 -19.15 17.77 0.47
N ARG A 45 -18.18 18.56 -0.03
CA ARG A 45 -16.78 18.18 -0.19
C ARG A 45 -16.05 18.17 1.16
N THR A 46 -16.32 17.13 1.92
CA THR A 46 -15.65 16.83 3.19
C THR A 46 -14.74 15.61 3.06
N PHE A 47 -13.71 15.53 3.91
CA PHE A 47 -12.82 14.37 3.95
C PHE A 47 -13.57 13.05 4.19
N ALA A 48 -14.60 13.07 5.05
CA ALA A 48 -15.43 11.90 5.33
C ALA A 48 -16.25 11.46 4.11
N ALA A 49 -16.90 12.40 3.41
CA ALA A 49 -17.65 12.10 2.20
C ALA A 49 -16.73 11.54 1.09
N TRP A 50 -15.55 12.14 0.92
CA TRP A 50 -14.53 11.67 0.00
C TRP A 50 -14.04 10.26 0.31
N LYS A 51 -13.65 9.99 1.55
CA LYS A 51 -13.16 8.67 1.97
C LYS A 51 -14.20 7.59 1.70
N ARG A 52 -15.46 7.84 2.08
CA ARG A 52 -16.58 6.94 1.80
C ARG A 52 -16.76 6.71 0.30
N ARG A 53 -16.68 7.74 -0.53
CA ARG A 53 -16.79 7.62 -1.99
C ARG A 53 -15.64 6.81 -2.59
N ALA A 54 -14.41 7.06 -2.16
CA ALA A 54 -13.23 6.34 -2.59
C ALA A 54 -13.33 4.84 -2.25
N GLU A 55 -13.68 4.51 -1.00
CA GLU A 55 -13.88 3.13 -0.54
C GLU A 55 -14.99 2.42 -1.32
N ASN A 56 -16.13 3.10 -1.56
CA ASN A 56 -17.23 2.54 -2.36
C ASN A 56 -16.81 2.26 -3.81
N THR A 57 -16.04 3.16 -4.42
CA THR A 57 -15.54 3.02 -5.79
C THR A 57 -14.56 1.86 -5.88
N PHE A 58 -13.64 1.74 -4.92
CA PHE A 58 -12.71 0.62 -4.86
C PHE A 58 -13.42 -0.72 -4.63
N ALA A 59 -14.35 -0.77 -3.67
CA ALA A 59 -15.14 -1.96 -3.37
C ALA A 59 -15.98 -2.44 -4.57
N ARG A 60 -16.61 -1.50 -5.31
CA ARG A 60 -17.35 -1.81 -6.54
C ARG A 60 -16.46 -2.46 -7.58
N ASN A 61 -15.30 -1.86 -7.89
CA ASN A 61 -14.38 -2.41 -8.90
C ASN A 61 -13.79 -3.75 -8.47
N ARG A 62 -13.51 -3.93 -7.18
CA ARG A 62 -13.07 -5.21 -6.62
C ARG A 62 -14.13 -6.31 -6.81
N ARG A 63 -15.41 -6.00 -6.59
CA ARG A 63 -16.52 -6.93 -6.81
C ARG A 63 -16.62 -7.34 -8.27
N VAL A 64 -16.58 -6.37 -9.19
CA VAL A 64 -16.59 -6.65 -10.63
C VAL A 64 -15.42 -7.55 -11.03
N TRP A 65 -14.20 -7.25 -10.57
CA TRP A 65 -13.03 -8.06 -10.91
C TRP A 65 -13.17 -9.49 -10.39
N SER A 66 -13.63 -9.63 -9.14
CA SER A 66 -13.74 -10.93 -8.47
C SER A 66 -14.84 -11.82 -9.06
N ALA A 67 -15.83 -11.25 -9.74
CA ALA A 67 -16.90 -11.99 -10.41
C ALA A 67 -16.45 -12.64 -11.74
N ILE A 68 -15.35 -12.17 -12.34
CA ILE A 68 -14.92 -12.65 -13.66
C ILE A 68 -14.08 -13.93 -13.50
N LYS A 69 -14.62 -15.08 -13.95
CA LYS A 69 -13.95 -16.39 -13.87
C LYS A 69 -12.63 -16.47 -14.64
N LYS A 70 -12.52 -15.74 -15.76
CA LYS A 70 -11.31 -15.60 -16.59
C LYS A 70 -11.17 -14.13 -17.00
N PRO A 71 -10.56 -13.27 -16.16
CA PRO A 71 -10.50 -11.86 -16.45
C PRO A 71 -9.57 -11.61 -17.62
N THR A 72 -10.18 -11.30 -18.76
CA THR A 72 -9.54 -10.56 -19.83
C THR A 72 -9.68 -9.07 -19.51
N PRO A 73 -8.71 -8.22 -19.91
CA PRO A 73 -8.86 -6.78 -19.80
C PRO A 73 -10.17 -6.29 -20.40
N ALA A 74 -10.53 -6.79 -21.60
CA ALA A 74 -11.78 -6.46 -22.28
C ALA A 74 -13.02 -6.74 -21.40
N ALA A 75 -13.16 -7.97 -20.88
CA ALA A 75 -14.27 -8.35 -20.01
C ALA A 75 -14.37 -7.49 -18.73
N PHE A 76 -13.24 -6.96 -18.27
CA PHE A 76 -13.21 -6.08 -17.12
C PHE A 76 -13.58 -4.64 -17.44
N PHE A 77 -13.51 -4.20 -18.70
CA PHE A 77 -13.95 -2.85 -19.12
C PHE A 77 -15.38 -2.82 -19.71
N ASP A 78 -15.96 -3.96 -20.10
CA ASP A 78 -17.30 -4.01 -20.71
C ASP A 78 -18.40 -3.36 -19.84
N ASN A 79 -18.31 -3.48 -18.51
CA ASN A 79 -19.26 -2.89 -17.56
C ASN A 79 -18.66 -1.68 -16.81
N LEU A 80 -17.90 -0.82 -17.48
CA LEU A 80 -17.27 0.34 -16.86
C LEU A 80 -18.35 1.36 -16.45
N ALA A 81 -18.38 1.72 -15.17
CA ALA A 81 -19.24 2.79 -14.70
C ALA A 81 -18.80 4.12 -15.33
N PRO A 82 -19.70 5.08 -15.58
CA PRO A 82 -19.39 6.31 -16.31
C PRO A 82 -18.48 7.30 -15.52
N PHE A 83 -17.93 6.89 -14.38
CA PHE A 83 -17.07 7.74 -13.57
C PHE A 83 -15.60 7.52 -13.96
N PRO A 84 -14.82 8.61 -14.19
CA PRO A 84 -13.39 8.52 -14.50
C PRO A 84 -12.58 7.76 -13.44
N SER A 85 -12.97 7.86 -12.16
CA SER A 85 -12.33 7.16 -11.05
C SER A 85 -12.39 5.63 -11.19
N ASP A 86 -13.48 5.08 -11.74
CA ASP A 86 -13.57 3.66 -12.07
C ASP A 86 -12.57 3.29 -13.18
N GLY A 87 -12.44 4.12 -14.22
CA GLY A 87 -11.50 3.89 -15.32
C GLY A 87 -10.05 3.75 -14.84
N HIS A 88 -9.60 4.70 -14.01
CA HIS A 88 -8.26 4.68 -13.43
C HIS A 88 -8.03 3.47 -12.52
N LEU A 89 -8.98 3.14 -11.65
CA LEU A 89 -8.89 1.96 -10.80
C LEU A 89 -8.82 0.67 -11.62
N ARG A 90 -9.62 0.58 -12.68
CA ARG A 90 -9.63 -0.62 -13.51
C ARG A 90 -8.33 -0.80 -14.28
N GLN A 91 -7.79 0.30 -14.83
CA GLN A 91 -6.48 0.31 -15.46
C GLN A 91 -5.38 -0.12 -14.48
N ALA A 92 -5.42 0.37 -13.23
CA ALA A 92 -4.46 0.01 -12.19
C ALA A 92 -4.52 -1.49 -11.85
N MET A 93 -5.72 -2.06 -11.73
CA MET A 93 -5.90 -3.50 -11.48
C MET A 93 -5.38 -4.36 -12.64
N VAL A 94 -5.69 -3.98 -13.89
CA VAL A 94 -5.17 -4.69 -15.08
C VAL A 94 -3.64 -4.62 -15.11
N MET A 95 -3.06 -3.46 -14.88
CA MET A 95 -1.60 -3.31 -14.88
C MET A 95 -0.94 -4.12 -13.76
N CYS A 96 -1.48 -4.06 -12.54
CA CYS A 96 -0.99 -4.88 -11.44
C CYS A 96 -1.01 -6.37 -11.82
N TRP A 97 -2.11 -6.85 -12.43
CA TRP A 97 -2.20 -8.22 -12.93
C TRP A 97 -1.18 -8.55 -14.02
N MET A 98 -0.90 -7.60 -14.91
CA MET A 98 0.03 -7.78 -16.01
C MET A 98 1.49 -7.94 -15.59
N MET A 99 1.89 -7.19 -14.56
CA MET A 99 3.25 -7.16 -14.03
C MET A 99 3.59 -8.42 -13.24
N MET A 100 2.60 -9.23 -12.88
CA MET A 100 2.85 -10.49 -12.19
C MET A 100 3.52 -11.53 -13.12
N PRO A 101 4.41 -12.38 -12.56
CA PRO A 101 5.10 -13.43 -13.31
C PRO A 101 4.12 -14.33 -14.08
N ARG A 102 4.48 -14.70 -15.32
CA ARG A 102 3.64 -15.56 -16.16
C ARG A 102 3.79 -17.06 -15.83
N ALA A 103 4.95 -17.48 -15.35
CA ALA A 103 5.22 -18.86 -14.95
C ALA A 103 4.77 -19.07 -13.48
N GLY A 104 3.79 -19.96 -13.26
CA GLY A 104 3.41 -20.39 -11.90
C GLY A 104 2.18 -19.72 -11.27
N GLY A 105 1.40 -18.95 -12.03
CA GLY A 105 0.06 -18.54 -11.61
C GLY A 105 -0.05 -17.07 -11.28
N ARG A 106 -0.61 -16.30 -12.23
CA ARG A 106 -1.24 -15.01 -11.91
C ARG A 106 -2.48 -15.28 -11.06
N ASP A 107 -2.29 -15.49 -9.77
CA ASP A 107 -3.42 -15.65 -8.86
C ASP A 107 -4.00 -14.27 -8.54
N PHE A 108 -5.27 -14.12 -8.90
CA PHE A 108 -6.06 -12.90 -8.75
C PHE A 108 -6.16 -12.42 -7.32
N LYS A 109 -6.03 -13.33 -6.35
CA LYS A 109 -5.96 -12.97 -4.93
C LYS A 109 -4.77 -12.07 -4.63
N PHE A 110 -3.63 -12.26 -5.31
CA PHE A 110 -2.46 -11.40 -5.13
C PHE A 110 -2.69 -9.99 -5.69
N VAL A 111 -3.33 -9.87 -6.86
CA VAL A 111 -3.67 -8.56 -7.44
C VAL A 111 -4.52 -7.76 -6.48
N VAL A 112 -5.60 -8.37 -5.98
CA VAL A 112 -6.52 -7.70 -5.05
C VAL A 112 -5.78 -7.30 -3.77
N LYS A 113 -4.93 -8.18 -3.21
CA LYS A 113 -4.15 -7.89 -2.02
C LYS A 113 -3.16 -6.74 -2.23
N THR A 114 -2.41 -6.74 -3.33
CA THR A 114 -1.45 -5.68 -3.66
C THR A 114 -2.17 -4.36 -3.91
N MET A 115 -3.27 -4.37 -4.65
CA MET A 115 -4.09 -3.19 -4.88
C MET A 115 -4.66 -2.62 -3.58
N ASP A 116 -5.13 -3.48 -2.66
CA ASP A 116 -5.65 -3.05 -1.36
C ASP A 116 -4.54 -2.39 -0.52
N GLN A 117 -3.35 -2.97 -0.48
CA GLN A 117 -2.19 -2.37 0.20
C GLN A 117 -1.83 -0.99 -0.36
N ILE A 118 -1.78 -0.84 -1.69
CA ILE A 118 -1.46 0.45 -2.32
C ILE A 118 -2.57 1.47 -2.07
N PHE A 119 -3.83 1.04 -2.19
CA PHE A 119 -4.99 1.89 -1.95
C PHE A 119 -5.03 2.42 -0.51
N GLN A 120 -4.88 1.53 0.48
CA GLN A 120 -4.84 1.91 1.90
C GLN A 120 -3.68 2.83 2.22
N ARG A 121 -2.49 2.59 1.63
CA ARG A 121 -1.34 3.50 1.78
C ARG A 121 -1.66 4.91 1.28
N ASN A 122 -2.32 5.04 0.12
CA ASN A 122 -2.68 6.35 -0.41
C ASN A 122 -3.77 7.04 0.41
N LEU A 123 -4.77 6.29 0.91
CA LEU A 123 -5.75 6.83 1.85
C LEU A 123 -5.10 7.35 3.14
N GLN A 124 -4.15 6.61 3.70
CA GLN A 124 -3.41 7.03 4.90
C GLN A 124 -2.56 8.28 4.67
N ALA A 125 -1.95 8.42 3.48
CA ALA A 125 -1.21 9.62 3.10
C ALA A 125 -2.14 10.84 3.10
N TRP A 126 -3.30 10.74 2.45
CA TRP A 126 -4.33 11.79 2.45
C TRP A 126 -4.87 12.11 3.85
N GLU A 127 -5.04 11.09 4.70
CA GLU A 127 -5.47 11.29 6.09
C GLU A 127 -4.41 12.05 6.90
N THR A 128 -3.14 11.75 6.67
CA THR A 128 -2.00 12.46 7.27
C THR A 128 -1.96 13.92 6.80
N ASP A 129 -2.16 14.16 5.51
CA ASP A 129 -2.19 15.51 4.93
C ASP A 129 -3.37 16.30 5.49
N ASN A 130 -4.59 15.74 5.45
CA ASN A 130 -5.78 16.36 6.03
C ASN A 130 -5.55 16.71 7.51
N ARG A 131 -5.00 15.77 8.29
CA ARG A 131 -4.68 16.01 9.70
C ARG A 131 -3.70 17.17 9.90
N THR A 132 -2.71 17.30 9.02
CA THR A 132 -1.68 18.34 9.08
C THR A 132 -2.26 19.74 8.86
N PHE A 133 -3.27 19.86 7.99
CA PHE A 133 -3.86 21.15 7.64
C PHE A 133 -5.14 21.50 8.43
N THR A 134 -5.85 20.52 8.98
CA THR A 134 -7.11 20.76 9.71
C THR A 134 -6.97 20.76 11.23
N HIS A 135 -5.90 20.18 11.80
CA HIS A 135 -5.65 20.32 13.22
C HIS A 135 -4.77 21.53 13.49
N THR A 136 -5.28 22.45 14.33
CA THR A 136 -4.44 23.38 15.06
C THR A 136 -3.35 22.57 15.75
N PRO A 137 -2.05 22.87 15.54
CA PRO A 137 -1.00 22.11 16.21
C PRO A 137 -1.24 22.26 17.71
N ALA A 138 -1.49 21.13 18.39
CA ALA A 138 -1.50 21.13 19.84
C ALA A 138 -0.20 21.79 20.28
N LYS A 139 -0.30 22.92 21.01
CA LYS A 139 0.85 23.64 21.58
C LYS A 139 1.83 22.59 22.07
N ARG A 140 3.02 22.52 21.45
CA ARG A 140 4.07 21.60 21.89
C ARG A 140 4.26 21.82 23.38
N ALA A 141 3.76 20.89 24.20
CA ALA A 141 4.05 20.91 25.62
C ALA A 141 5.57 20.85 25.71
N ALA A 142 6.17 21.89 26.29
CA ALA A 142 7.59 21.97 26.49
C ALA A 142 8.05 20.65 27.12
N VAL A 143 8.98 19.97 26.44
CA VAL A 143 9.57 18.72 26.93
C VAL A 143 10.10 19.01 28.33
N ALA A 144 9.41 18.49 29.35
CA ALA A 144 9.87 18.58 30.72
C ALA A 144 11.24 17.90 30.78
N LYS A 145 12.29 18.71 30.99
CA LYS A 145 13.67 18.23 31.13
C LYS A 145 13.69 17.12 32.18
N LYS A 146 13.96 15.88 31.75
CA LYS A 146 14.22 14.76 32.67
C LYS A 146 15.40 15.17 33.57
N LYS A 147 15.17 15.21 34.88
CA LYS A 147 16.23 15.44 35.88
C LYS A 147 17.31 14.37 35.73
N PRO A 148 18.61 14.72 35.84
CA PRO A 148 19.69 13.76 35.68
C PRO A 148 19.70 12.75 36.83
N VAL A 149 19.71 11.46 36.47
CA VAL A 149 19.86 10.35 37.41
C VAL A 149 21.30 10.37 37.94
N LYS A 150 21.45 10.52 39.25
CA LYS A 150 22.76 10.39 39.93
C LYS A 150 23.29 8.97 39.75
N ARG A 151 24.43 8.84 39.11
CA ARG A 151 25.21 7.61 38.94
C ARG A 151 25.78 7.20 40.30
N ALA A 152 25.29 6.12 40.88
CA ALA A 152 25.91 5.50 42.05
C ALA A 152 27.13 4.68 41.61
N THR A 153 28.31 5.12 42.02
CA THR A 153 29.60 4.44 41.92
C THR A 153 29.59 3.17 42.79
N LYS A 154 29.74 1.99 42.18
CA LYS A 154 30.09 0.77 42.93
C LYS A 154 31.49 0.29 42.53
N LYS A 155 32.33 0.22 43.56
CA LYS A 155 33.75 -0.11 43.58
C LYS A 155 34.06 -1.48 42.98
N THR A 156 35.18 -1.51 42.26
CA THR A 156 35.99 -2.67 41.89
C THR A 156 36.63 -3.31 43.12
N VAL A 157 36.55 -4.64 43.31
CA VAL A 157 37.61 -5.48 43.92
C VAL A 157 37.58 -6.89 43.29
N LYS A 158 38.79 -7.45 43.12
CA LYS A 158 39.25 -8.57 42.27
C LYS A 158 39.00 -9.99 42.83
N SER A 159 38.93 -10.94 41.86
CA SER A 159 39.63 -12.25 41.79
C SER A 159 39.47 -13.29 42.90
N THR A 160 38.97 -14.49 42.55
CA THR A 160 39.74 -15.75 42.73
C THR A 160 39.23 -16.91 41.87
N LYS A 161 40.19 -17.66 41.30
CA LYS A 161 40.10 -18.95 40.59
C LYS A 161 39.25 -20.00 41.34
N LYS A 162 38.66 -20.93 40.58
CA LYS A 162 38.99 -22.39 40.50
C LYS A 162 37.71 -23.27 40.41
N SER A 163 37.75 -24.25 39.49
CA SER A 163 36.86 -25.43 39.42
C SER A 163 35.42 -25.13 38.95
N THR A 164 34.80 -25.80 37.98
CA THR A 164 34.80 -27.24 37.75
C THR A 164 34.37 -27.55 36.32
N ARG A 165 35.27 -28.25 35.65
CA ARG A 165 35.14 -28.98 34.38
C ARG A 165 34.05 -30.05 34.51
N LYS A 166 32.78 -29.77 34.18
CA LYS A 166 31.74 -30.84 34.09
C LYS A 166 30.47 -30.45 33.33
N MET A 167 30.54 -29.93 32.10
CA MET A 167 29.34 -29.91 31.24
C MET A 167 29.60 -29.78 29.73
N LEU A 168 30.66 -30.40 29.20
CA LEU A 168 30.93 -30.41 27.75
C LEU A 168 31.50 -31.73 27.24
N ARG A 169 31.01 -32.85 27.80
CA ARG A 169 31.30 -34.21 27.33
C ARG A 169 30.07 -35.11 27.47
N LYS A 170 29.00 -34.82 26.71
CA LYS A 170 27.91 -35.80 26.50
C LYS A 170 27.13 -35.63 25.19
N LYS A 171 27.71 -35.00 24.16
CA LYS A 171 27.08 -34.91 22.83
C LYS A 171 28.02 -35.12 21.63
N MET A 172 29.17 -35.77 21.84
CA MET A 172 30.01 -36.29 20.75
C MET A 172 30.52 -37.70 21.07
N SER A 173 29.60 -38.65 21.21
CA SER A 173 29.84 -40.08 21.12
C SER A 173 28.50 -40.76 20.88
N ARG A 174 28.09 -40.75 19.61
CA ARG A 174 27.08 -41.62 18.97
C ARG A 174 27.08 -41.31 17.48
N ARG A 175 28.21 -41.65 16.85
CA ARG A 175 28.32 -42.23 15.51
C ARG A 175 29.57 -43.11 15.55
#